data_AF-A0A6C0HHU6-F1
#
_entry.id   AF-A0A6C0HHU6-F1
#
_cell.length_a   1.000
_cell.length_b   1.000
_cell.length_c   1.000
_cell.angle_alpha   90.00
_cell.angle_beta   90.00
_cell.angle_gamma   90.00
#
_symmetry.space_group_name_H-M   'P 1'
#
loop_
_entity.id
_entity.type
_entity.pdbx_description
1 polymer ?
#
loop_
_entity_poly.entity_id
_entity_poly.type
_entity_poly.pdbx_seq_one_letter_code
_entity_poly.pdbx_strand_id
1 'polypeptide(L)'
;MYFTIYMSIPQIFALAAVEIVGDYGLKEYANKGGWHYLATGLVGYISLVILLIIALQGSTLLLVNNAWDGASSILESLFAFFILGERFDNYMQYVGIFMVIGGMLLLKIPWKKTHSFHIPSLKGGDAK
;
A
#
# COMPACT_ATOMS: atom_id res chain seq x y z
N MET A 1 -2.84 26.67 -13.06
CA MET A 1 -1.58 25.91 -13.05
C MET A 1 -1.69 24.89 -11.95
N TYR A 2 -2.01 23.63 -12.28
CA TYR A 2 -2.16 22.59 -11.27
C TYR A 2 -0.77 22.25 -10.74
N PHE A 3 -0.43 22.72 -9.54
CA PHE A 3 0.60 22.08 -8.75
C PHE A 3 0.03 20.72 -8.36
N THR A 4 0.29 19.71 -9.19
CA THR A 4 -0.08 18.35 -8.85
C THR A 4 0.75 17.97 -7.63
N ILE A 5 0.09 17.95 -6.48
CA ILE A 5 0.64 17.43 -5.25
C ILE A 5 0.61 15.90 -5.39
N TYR A 6 1.68 15.26 -4.97
CA TYR A 6 1.88 13.84 -5.19
C TYR A 6 2.22 13.18 -3.86
N MET A 7 1.70 11.98 -3.66
CA MET A 7 2.18 11.11 -2.59
C MET A 7 3.68 10.88 -2.78
N SER A 8 4.39 10.65 -1.68
CA SER A 8 5.82 10.38 -1.73
C SER A 8 6.13 8.89 -1.69
N ILE A 9 7.31 8.54 -2.20
CA ILE A 9 7.87 7.19 -2.10
C ILE A 9 7.78 6.62 -0.66
N PRO A 10 8.19 7.34 0.40
CA PRO A 10 8.03 6.85 1.78
C PRO A 10 6.60 6.48 2.18
N GLN A 11 5.59 7.21 1.69
CA GLN A 11 4.20 6.90 2.02
C GLN A 11 3.74 5.61 1.37
N ILE A 12 4.19 5.33 0.14
CA ILE A 12 3.91 4.09 -0.57
C ILE A 12 4.52 2.90 0.17
N PHE A 13 5.80 3.00 0.55
CA PHE A 13 6.45 1.95 1.31
C PHE A 13 5.80 1.73 2.68
N ALA A 14 5.35 2.80 3.35
CA ALA A 14 4.62 2.68 4.60
C ALA A 14 3.26 1.97 4.42
N LEU A 15 2.51 2.31 3.37
CA LEU A 15 1.26 1.65 3.02
C LEU A 15 1.45 0.15 2.78
N ALA A 16 2.37 -0.20 1.88
CA ALA A 16 2.65 -1.61 1.56
C ALA A 16 3.19 -2.40 2.77
N ALA A 17 3.99 -1.77 3.64
CA ALA A 17 4.50 -2.44 4.83
C ALA A 17 3.39 -2.77 5.85
N VAL A 18 2.45 -1.85 6.08
CA VAL A 18 1.32 -2.14 6.99
C VAL A 18 0.32 -3.12 6.37
N GLU A 19 0.19 -3.11 5.04
CA GLU A 19 -0.62 -4.09 4.30
C GLU A 19 -0.08 -5.50 4.48
N ILE A 20 1.22 -5.71 4.31
CA ILE A 20 1.88 -7.00 4.55
C ILE A 20 1.55 -7.56 5.95
N VAL A 21 1.57 -6.70 6.98
CA VAL A 21 1.21 -7.11 8.35
C VAL A 21 -0.25 -7.52 8.45
N GLY A 22 -1.15 -6.75 7.84
CA GLY A 22 -2.57 -7.03 7.77
C GLY A 22 -2.85 -8.37 7.08
N ASP A 23 -2.31 -8.54 5.88
CA ASP A 23 -2.50 -9.71 5.03
C ASP A 23 -1.90 -10.97 5.65
N TYR A 24 -0.69 -10.88 6.20
CA TYR A 24 -0.09 -11.99 6.92
C TYR A 24 -0.95 -12.41 8.13
N GLY A 25 -1.39 -11.46 8.95
CA GLY A 25 -2.23 -11.74 10.11
C GLY A 25 -3.56 -12.40 9.74
N LEU A 26 -4.25 -11.87 8.72
CA LEU A 26 -5.51 -12.44 8.25
C LEU A 26 -5.33 -13.81 7.58
N LYS A 27 -4.26 -14.00 6.82
CA LYS A 27 -3.90 -15.30 6.24
C LYS A 27 -3.67 -16.35 7.31
N GLU A 28 -2.88 -16.04 8.33
CA GLU A 28 -2.62 -16.97 9.44
C GLU A 28 -3.90 -17.29 10.21
N TYR A 29 -4.75 -16.30 10.46
CA TYR A 29 -6.06 -16.53 11.07
C TYR A 29 -6.95 -17.43 10.21
N ALA A 30 -7.01 -17.19 8.91
CA ALA A 30 -7.83 -17.98 7.99
C ALA A 30 -7.43 -19.46 7.95
N ASN A 31 -6.13 -19.75 8.08
CA ASN A 31 -5.61 -21.12 7.98
C ASN A 31 -5.50 -21.84 9.33
N LYS A 32 -5.20 -21.12 10.42
CA LYS A 32 -4.88 -21.70 11.74
C LYS A 32 -5.86 -21.28 12.85
N GLY A 33 -6.75 -20.34 12.58
CA GLY A 33 -7.57 -19.69 13.60
C GLY A 33 -6.72 -18.81 14.53
N GLY A 34 -7.23 -18.51 15.72
CA GLY A 34 -6.48 -17.78 16.76
C GLY A 34 -6.72 -16.27 16.79
N TRP A 35 -7.16 -15.76 17.94
CA TRP A 35 -7.56 -14.35 18.08
C TRP A 35 -6.42 -13.35 17.85
N HIS A 36 -5.16 -13.73 18.14
CA HIS A 36 -4.00 -12.85 17.98
C HIS A 36 -3.67 -12.58 16.52
N TYR A 37 -3.83 -13.58 15.63
CA TYR A 37 -3.70 -13.40 14.19
C TYR A 37 -4.80 -12.50 13.63
N LEU A 38 -6.06 -12.73 14.06
CA LEU A 38 -7.17 -11.87 13.69
C LEU A 38 -6.94 -10.42 14.14
N ALA A 39 -6.55 -10.22 15.40
CA ALA A 39 -6.27 -8.90 15.95
C ALA A 39 -5.13 -8.20 15.18
N THR A 40 -4.06 -8.94 14.85
CA THR A 40 -2.93 -8.42 14.05
C THR A 40 -3.41 -7.97 12.67
N GLY A 41 -4.19 -8.81 12.00
CA GLY A 41 -4.76 -8.51 10.69
C GLY A 41 -5.65 -7.28 10.69
N LEU A 42 -6.57 -7.19 11.66
CA LEU A 42 -7.48 -6.04 11.81
C LEU A 42 -6.73 -4.75 12.13
N VAL A 43 -5.74 -4.78 13.02
CA VAL A 43 -4.91 -3.60 13.34
C VAL A 43 -4.10 -3.15 12.12
N GLY A 44 -3.58 -4.09 11.32
CA GLY A 44 -2.91 -3.80 10.06
C GLY A 44 -3.82 -3.02 9.10
N TYR A 45 -5.03 -3.53 8.86
CA TYR A 45 -6.00 -2.89 7.96
C TYR A 45 -6.54 -1.54 8.48
N ILE A 46 -6.73 -1.38 9.80
CA ILE A 46 -7.08 -0.08 10.38
C ILE A 46 -5.95 0.94 10.13
N SER A 47 -4.69 0.52 10.32
CA SER A 47 -3.52 1.37 10.07
C SER A 47 -3.40 1.73 8.59
N LEU A 48 -3.67 0.77 7.70
CA LEU A 48 -3.69 0.96 6.25
C LEU A 48 -4.72 2.02 5.84
N VAL A 49 -5.95 1.95 6.36
CA VAL A 49 -6.99 2.94 6.08
C VAL A 49 -6.55 4.35 6.50
N ILE A 50 -5.93 4.48 7.68
CA ILE A 50 -5.43 5.78 8.15
C ILE A 50 -4.34 6.32 7.21
N LEU A 51 -3.36 5.50 6.84
CA LEU A 51 -2.29 5.90 5.92
C LEU A 51 -2.82 6.23 4.52
N LEU A 52 -3.85 5.51 4.06
CA LEU A 52 -4.47 5.74 2.76
C LEU A 52 -5.14 7.12 2.71
N ILE A 53 -5.86 7.49 3.78
CA ILE A 53 -6.44 8.84 3.92
C ILE A 53 -5.34 9.91 3.83
N ILE A 54 -4.20 9.70 4.50
CA ILE A 54 -3.05 10.62 4.46
C ILE A 54 -2.42 10.70 3.05
N ALA A 55 -2.33 9.58 2.34
CA ALA A 55 -1.79 9.51 0.99
C ALA A 55 -2.70 10.20 -0.04
N LEU A 56 -4.01 10.07 0.11
CA LEU A 56 -5.02 10.71 -0.74
C LEU A 56 -5.06 12.24 -0.58
N GLN A 57 -4.70 12.78 0.58
CA GLN A 57 -4.66 14.23 0.76
C GLN A 57 -3.66 14.93 -0.17
N GLY A 58 -4.21 15.62 -1.15
CA GLY A 58 -3.45 16.34 -2.18
C GLY A 58 -3.07 15.47 -3.38
N SER A 59 -3.29 14.16 -3.35
CA SER A 59 -2.95 13.26 -4.45
C SER A 59 -4.19 12.87 -5.25
N THR A 60 -4.01 12.55 -6.53
CA THR A 60 -5.09 11.91 -7.29
C THR A 60 -5.28 10.47 -6.85
N LEU A 61 -6.54 9.99 -6.78
CA LEU A 61 -6.85 8.58 -6.56
C LEU A 61 -6.13 7.66 -7.55
N LEU A 62 -6.05 8.06 -8.83
CA LEU A 62 -5.37 7.29 -9.87
C LEU A 62 -3.92 7.01 -9.51
N LEU A 63 -3.16 8.04 -9.12
CA LEU A 63 -1.77 7.86 -8.71
C LEU A 63 -1.68 7.01 -7.44
N VAL A 64 -2.46 7.34 -6.40
CA VAL A 64 -2.42 6.64 -5.09
C VAL A 64 -2.64 5.14 -5.26
N ASN A 65 -3.73 4.74 -5.90
CA ASN A 65 -4.03 3.32 -6.09
C ASN A 65 -2.94 2.61 -6.89
N ASN A 66 -2.59 3.13 -8.07
CA ASN A 66 -1.61 2.42 -8.92
C ASN A 66 -0.23 2.30 -8.26
N ALA A 67 0.22 3.31 -7.51
CA ALA A 67 1.53 3.24 -6.88
C ALA A 67 1.52 2.39 -5.61
N TRP A 68 0.44 2.44 -4.82
CA TRP A 68 0.26 1.60 -3.65
C TRP A 68 0.11 0.13 -4.06
N ASP A 69 -0.88 -0.20 -4.89
CA ASP A 69 -1.14 -1.57 -5.35
C ASP A 69 0.10 -2.18 -6.04
N GLY A 70 0.79 -1.38 -6.86
CA GLY A 70 2.01 -1.81 -7.54
C GLY A 70 3.16 -2.10 -6.57
N ALA A 71 3.35 -1.23 -5.56
CA ALA A 71 4.37 -1.46 -4.53
C ALA A 71 4.03 -2.65 -3.63
N SER A 72 2.78 -2.78 -3.20
CA SER A 72 2.31 -3.90 -2.40
C SER A 72 2.49 -5.21 -3.12
N SER A 73 2.08 -5.30 -4.40
CA SER A 73 2.31 -6.49 -5.22
C SER A 73 3.79 -6.91 -5.27
N ILE A 74 4.72 -5.96 -5.37
CA ILE A 74 6.16 -6.25 -5.35
C ILE A 74 6.63 -6.69 -3.96
N LEU A 75 6.32 -5.91 -2.92
CA LEU A 75 6.85 -6.15 -1.57
C LEU A 75 6.23 -7.38 -0.90
N GLU A 76 4.94 -7.62 -1.10
CA GLU A 76 4.28 -8.85 -0.65
C GLU A 76 4.81 -10.07 -1.40
N SER A 77 5.06 -9.97 -2.71
CA SER A 77 5.70 -11.05 -3.45
C SER A 77 7.09 -11.37 -2.88
N LEU A 78 7.88 -10.35 -2.52
CA LEU A 78 9.18 -10.54 -1.87
C LEU A 78 9.02 -11.14 -0.48
N PHE A 79 8.06 -10.66 0.32
CA PHE A 79 7.78 -11.20 1.65
C PHE A 79 7.34 -12.67 1.57
N ALA A 80 6.39 -12.99 0.71
CA ALA A 80 5.91 -14.34 0.47
C ALA A 80 7.06 -15.25 0.01
N PHE A 81 7.90 -14.78 -0.91
CA PHE A 81 9.02 -15.56 -1.42
C PHE A 81 10.10 -15.82 -0.35
N PHE A 82 10.56 -14.79 0.36
CA PHE A 82 11.70 -14.93 1.26
C PHE A 82 11.33 -15.34 2.69
N ILE A 83 10.17 -14.91 3.18
CA ILE A 83 9.74 -15.16 4.57
C ILE A 83 8.79 -16.35 4.65
N LEU A 84 7.79 -16.42 3.78
CA LEU A 84 6.81 -17.51 3.80
C LEU A 84 7.26 -18.75 3.03
N GLY A 85 8.28 -18.60 2.15
CA GLY A 85 8.77 -19.69 1.30
C GLY A 85 7.86 -20.01 0.12
N GLU A 86 6.91 -19.15 -0.22
CA GLU A 86 5.96 -19.37 -1.31
C GLU A 86 6.61 -19.17 -2.67
N ARG A 87 6.17 -19.94 -3.67
CA ARG A 87 6.68 -19.89 -5.03
C ARG A 87 5.52 -19.85 -6.00
N PHE A 88 5.72 -19.16 -7.11
CA PHE A 88 4.79 -19.27 -8.23
C PHE A 88 5.09 -20.54 -8.99
N ASP A 89 4.03 -21.27 -9.34
CA ASP A 89 4.15 -22.49 -10.14
C ASP A 89 4.37 -22.18 -11.62
N ASN A 90 3.97 -20.99 -12.09
CA ASN A 90 4.04 -20.59 -13.49
C ASN A 90 5.03 -19.43 -13.71
N TYR A 91 6.00 -19.64 -14.61
CA TYR A 91 7.00 -18.65 -14.99
C TYR A 91 6.41 -17.31 -15.46
N MET A 92 5.22 -17.32 -16.07
CA MET A 92 4.54 -16.10 -16.51
C MET A 92 4.12 -15.19 -15.35
N GLN A 93 3.94 -15.73 -14.13
CA GLN A 93 3.62 -14.91 -12.96
C GLN A 93 4.82 -14.01 -12.59
N TYR A 94 6.05 -14.52 -12.69
CA TYR A 94 7.25 -13.71 -12.50
C TYR A 94 7.39 -12.63 -13.58
N VAL A 95 7.04 -12.93 -14.83
CA VAL A 95 6.97 -11.93 -15.91
C VAL A 95 5.97 -10.82 -15.57
N GLY A 96 4.81 -11.19 -15.02
CA GLY A 96 3.83 -10.24 -14.50
C GLY A 96 4.41 -9.30 -13.45
N ILE A 97 5.16 -9.83 -12.46
CA ILE A 97 5.86 -9.00 -11.46
C ILE A 97 6.85 -8.03 -12.10
N PHE A 98 7.63 -8.47 -13.11
CA PHE A 98 8.52 -7.56 -13.84
C PHE A 98 7.77 -6.45 -14.57
N MET A 99 6.59 -6.73 -15.11
CA MET A 99 5.74 -5.69 -15.73
C MET A 99 5.21 -4.70 -14.69
N VAL A 100 4.85 -5.14 -13.49
CA VAL A 100 4.46 -4.26 -12.37
C VAL A 100 5.61 -3.33 -12.00
N ILE A 101 6.83 -3.85 -11.86
CA ILE A 101 8.03 -3.03 -11.62
C ILE A 101 8.22 -1.98 -12.72
N GLY A 102 8.08 -2.38 -13.99
CA GLY A 102 8.13 -1.46 -15.13
C GLY A 102 7.08 -0.35 -15.05
N GLY A 103 5.83 -0.70 -14.76
CA GLY A 103 4.74 0.26 -14.55
C GLY A 103 5.02 1.24 -13.42
N MET A 104 5.54 0.75 -12.29
CA MET A 104 5.91 1.57 -11.13
C MET A 104 6.97 2.62 -11.47
N LEU A 105 8.00 2.26 -12.24
CA LEU A 105 9.02 3.21 -12.70
C LEU A 105 8.44 4.32 -13.59
N LEU A 106 7.42 4.00 -14.39
CA LEU A 106 6.76 4.95 -15.29
C LEU A 106 5.82 5.93 -14.56
N LEU A 107 5.34 5.60 -13.37
CA LEU A 107 4.50 6.51 -12.56
C LEU A 107 5.24 7.76 -12.08
N LYS A 108 6.58 7.77 -12.12
CA LYS A 108 7.44 8.93 -11.75
C LYS A 108 7.08 9.53 -10.40
N ILE A 109 6.93 8.67 -9.40
CA ILE A 109 6.56 9.08 -8.04
C ILE A 109 7.69 9.93 -7.43
N PRO A 110 7.38 11.09 -6.81
CA PRO A 110 8.40 11.93 -6.19
C PRO A 110 8.86 11.43 -4.82
N TRP A 111 10.07 11.84 -4.44
CA TRP A 111 10.68 11.49 -3.16
C TRP A 111 10.06 12.21 -1.95
N LYS A 112 9.56 13.44 -2.13
CA LYS A 112 9.05 14.27 -1.03
C LYS A 112 7.66 14.79 -1.35
N LYS A 113 6.76 14.67 -0.38
CA LYS A 113 5.41 15.26 -0.43
C LYS A 113 5.51 16.77 -0.23
N THR A 114 4.80 17.53 -1.06
CA THR A 114 4.77 18.99 -1.01
C THR A 114 3.68 19.55 -0.09
N HIS A 115 2.69 18.74 0.28
CA HIS A 115 1.54 19.16 1.09
C HIS A 115 1.53 18.51 2.48
N SER A 116 1.35 19.32 3.52
CA SER A 116 1.24 18.86 4.89
C SER A 116 -0.06 18.07 5.12
N PHE A 117 -0.03 17.13 6.06
CA PHE A 117 -1.25 16.46 6.50
C PHE A 117 -2.12 17.41 7.32
N HIS A 118 -3.43 17.37 7.10
CA HIS A 118 -4.41 18.08 7.92
C HIS A 118 -5.49 17.09 8.36
N ILE A 119 -5.93 17.15 9.60
CA ILE A 119 -6.98 16.23 10.08
C ILE A 119 -8.32 16.65 9.43
N PRO A 120 -9.00 15.76 8.68
CA PRO A 120 -10.26 16.12 8.03
C PRO A 120 -11.38 16.25 9.07
N SER A 121 -12.27 17.23 8.87
CA SER A 121 -13.46 17.39 9.69
C SER A 121 -14.54 16.38 9.31
N LEU A 122 -15.12 15.73 10.33
CA LEU A 122 -16.22 14.78 10.18
C LEU A 122 -17.51 15.44 9.68
N LYS A 123 -17.64 16.77 9.81
CA LYS A 123 -18.82 17.52 9.33
C LYS A 123 -18.78 17.80 7.83
N GLY A 124 -17.61 17.63 7.20
CA GLY A 124 -17.35 18.05 5.82
C GLY A 124 -17.24 19.58 5.68
N GLY A 125 -16.47 20.05 4.69
CA GLY A 125 -16.49 21.47 4.28
C GLY A 125 -15.25 22.33 4.55
N ASP A 126 -14.15 21.79 5.07
CA ASP A 126 -12.95 22.59 5.41
C ASP A 126 -11.91 22.72 4.28
N ALA A 127 -12.21 22.23 3.07
CA ALA A 127 -11.35 22.45 1.91
C ALA A 127 -11.66 23.82 1.29
N LYS A 128 -10.81 24.82 1.58
CA LYS A 128 -10.63 25.98 0.70
C LYS A 128 -9.53 25.70 -0.31
#